data_AF-A0A6G3ZA87-F1
#
_entry.id   AF-A0A6G3ZA87-F1
#
_cell.length_a   1.000
_cell.length_b   1.000
_cell.length_c   1.000
_cell.angle_alpha   90.00
_cell.angle_beta   90.00
_cell.angle_gamma   90.00
#
_symmetry.space_group_name_H-M   'P 1'
#
loop_
_entity.id
_entity.type
_entity.pdbx_description
1 polymer ?
#
loop_
_entity_poly.entity_id
_entity_poly.type
_entity_poly.pdbx_seq_one_letter_code
_entity_poly.pdbx_strand_id
1 'polypeptide(L)'
;MSIGGCFQDWETLRQHILSTQPLGLTEALPLARFAVIQPHQWGVRDFDSVQQALTWAVLDQRDRPLTLRIRFTSTESAALETLEQLDPIAAGILGIVGAISVEKDAIYCYPIALCCQAHAGQTSILNLHFSQQTTARAKATTHANQATELAADFTDESAEVNSDDPLVSTNLPLERLMADIQLIAERGDYALDRTSFKVLTQQVSRFENIGMTTLASVIRNLTQASGNQSAQLLKARYLCHLYRQIQVNLDPQYYSHPKSCLG
;
A
#
# COMPACT_ATOMS: atom_id res chain seq x y z
N MET A 1 5.42 7.92 20.54
CA MET A 1 6.00 6.60 20.24
C MET A 1 5.81 6.38 18.75
N SER A 2 6.88 6.44 17.94
CA SER A 2 6.76 6.20 16.51
C SER A 2 6.49 4.72 16.29
N ILE A 3 5.41 4.40 15.59
CA ILE A 3 4.97 3.03 15.30
C ILE A 3 5.47 2.69 13.89
N GLY A 4 6.41 1.75 13.82
CA GLY A 4 7.06 1.29 12.58
C GLY A 4 8.22 2.18 12.17
N GLY A 5 9.38 1.57 11.87
CA GLY A 5 10.54 2.24 11.29
C GLY A 5 10.75 1.85 9.82
N CYS A 6 11.60 2.60 9.12
CA CYS A 6 12.08 2.26 7.79
C CYS A 6 13.46 1.59 7.89
N PHE A 7 13.63 0.42 7.28
CA PHE A 7 14.84 -0.39 7.40
C PHE A 7 15.40 -0.79 6.04
N GLN A 8 16.71 -0.58 5.87
CA GLN A 8 17.50 -1.02 4.71
C GLN A 8 18.49 -2.13 5.07
N ASP A 9 18.62 -2.44 6.36
CA ASP A 9 19.56 -3.41 6.93
C ASP A 9 18.77 -4.42 7.79
N TRP A 10 18.85 -5.70 7.42
CA TRP A 10 18.01 -6.73 8.04
C TRP A 10 18.40 -7.09 9.47
N GLU A 11 19.65 -6.86 9.85
CA GLU A 11 20.09 -7.09 11.23
C GLU A 11 19.53 -6.00 12.15
N THR A 12 19.52 -4.76 11.69
CA THR A 12 18.90 -3.64 12.42
C THR A 12 17.40 -3.88 12.57
N LEU A 13 16.74 -4.35 11.51
CA LEU A 13 15.33 -4.75 11.56
C LEU A 13 15.10 -5.87 12.57
N ARG A 14 15.91 -6.94 12.55
CA ARG A 14 15.83 -8.05 13.50
C ARG A 14 15.94 -7.56 14.93
N GLN A 15 16.96 -6.75 15.23
CA GLN A 15 17.18 -6.21 16.58
C GLN A 15 15.99 -5.36 17.03
N HIS A 16 15.43 -4.54 16.13
CA HIS A 16 14.25 -3.76 16.41
C HIS A 16 13.05 -4.64 16.79
N ILE A 17 12.76 -5.67 15.98
CA ILE A 17 11.63 -6.58 16.24
C ILE A 17 11.83 -7.37 17.53
N LEU A 18 13.03 -7.88 17.78
CA LEU A 18 13.33 -8.61 19.02
C LEU A 18 13.27 -7.72 20.27
N SER A 19 13.62 -6.43 20.15
CA SER A 19 13.52 -5.48 21.26
C SER A 19 12.09 -5.04 21.58
N THR A 20 11.17 -5.18 20.63
CA THR A 20 9.80 -4.68 20.73
C THR A 20 8.76 -5.80 20.92
N GLN A 21 9.14 -7.06 20.66
CA GLN A 21 8.33 -8.23 21.00
C GLN A 21 8.64 -8.65 22.44
N PRO A 22 7.67 -8.51 23.37
CA PRO A 22 7.90 -8.96 24.74
C PRO A 22 8.08 -10.48 24.78
N LEU A 23 9.16 -10.92 25.43
CA LEU A 23 9.33 -12.32 25.81
C LEU A 23 8.48 -12.58 27.07
N GLY A 24 7.29 -13.19 26.94
CA GLY A 24 6.46 -13.62 28.06
C GLY A 24 5.00 -13.14 28.03
N LEU A 25 4.38 -13.04 29.20
CA LEU A 25 2.96 -12.68 29.41
C LEU A 25 2.68 -11.15 29.33
N THR A 26 3.67 -10.35 28.94
CA THR A 26 3.48 -8.91 28.77
C THR A 26 2.64 -8.64 27.53
N GLU A 27 1.75 -7.65 27.62
CA GLU A 27 0.87 -7.27 26.53
C GLU A 27 1.69 -6.88 25.28
N ALA A 28 1.60 -7.71 24.25
CA ALA A 28 2.29 -7.46 22.99
C ALA A 28 1.72 -6.21 22.33
N LEU A 29 2.57 -5.26 21.95
CA LEU A 29 2.17 -4.13 21.12
C LEU A 29 1.94 -4.65 19.70
N PRO A 30 0.69 -4.85 19.24
CA PRO A 30 0.43 -5.57 17.99
C PRO A 30 0.96 -4.82 16.77
N LEU A 31 1.15 -3.50 16.91
CA LEU A 31 1.66 -2.64 15.87
C LEU A 31 3.19 -2.60 15.78
N ALA A 32 3.90 -3.08 16.81
CA ALA A 32 5.36 -3.05 16.82
C ALA A 32 6.01 -4.03 15.82
N ARG A 33 5.24 -4.99 15.32
CA ARG A 33 5.70 -5.93 14.28
C ARG A 33 5.64 -5.37 12.86
N PHE A 34 5.02 -4.22 12.63
CA PHE A 34 4.92 -3.65 11.28
C PHE A 34 6.09 -2.72 11.01
N ALA A 35 6.69 -2.86 9.83
CA ALA A 35 7.80 -2.03 9.40
C ALA A 35 7.69 -1.71 7.92
N VAL A 36 8.38 -0.65 7.53
CA VAL A 36 8.72 -0.38 6.12
C VAL A 36 10.10 -0.96 5.89
N ILE A 37 10.25 -1.82 4.89
CA ILE A 37 11.55 -2.33 4.45
C ILE A 37 11.87 -1.78 3.06
N GLN A 38 13.12 -1.47 2.79
CA GLN A 38 13.59 -1.05 1.46
C GLN A 38 14.58 -2.08 0.94
N PRO A 39 14.15 -2.98 0.04
CA PRO A 39 15.05 -3.91 -0.61
C PRO A 39 16.17 -3.18 -1.35
N HIS A 40 17.40 -3.66 -1.19
CA HIS A 40 18.50 -3.27 -2.08
C HIS A 40 18.41 -4.01 -3.41
N GLN A 41 18.09 -5.31 -3.35
CA GLN A 41 17.95 -6.16 -4.52
C GLN A 41 16.80 -7.16 -4.35
N TRP A 42 16.17 -7.50 -5.47
CA TRP A 42 15.18 -8.56 -5.54
C TRP A 42 15.85 -9.88 -5.94
N GLY A 43 15.65 -10.90 -5.13
CA GLY A 43 16.14 -12.25 -5.38
C GLY A 43 15.11 -13.12 -6.10
N VAL A 44 15.29 -14.44 -5.95
CA VAL A 44 14.44 -15.44 -6.59
C VAL A 44 13.05 -15.45 -5.95
N ARG A 45 12.04 -15.54 -6.82
CA ARG A 45 10.64 -15.80 -6.47
C ARG A 45 10.38 -17.29 -6.65
N ASP A 46 9.83 -17.94 -5.64
CA ASP A 46 9.62 -19.38 -5.59
C ASP A 46 8.33 -19.74 -4.86
N PHE A 47 7.86 -20.98 -5.03
CA PHE A 47 6.67 -21.50 -4.38
C PHE A 47 7.03 -22.63 -3.40
N ASP A 48 6.79 -22.38 -2.11
CA ASP A 48 6.88 -23.41 -1.08
C ASP A 48 5.64 -24.31 -1.14
N SER A 49 5.79 -25.46 -1.80
CA SER A 49 4.71 -26.46 -1.94
C SER A 49 4.26 -27.09 -0.60
N VAL A 50 5.09 -27.05 0.44
CA VAL A 50 4.74 -27.61 1.76
C VAL A 50 3.91 -26.60 2.54
N GLN A 51 4.34 -25.33 2.56
CA GLN A 51 3.61 -24.26 3.23
C GLN A 51 2.47 -23.66 2.39
N GLN A 52 2.36 -24.09 1.12
CA GLN A 52 1.46 -23.51 0.13
C GLN A 52 1.60 -21.99 0.13
N ALA A 53 2.83 -21.50 -0.11
CA ALA A 53 3.13 -20.09 0.01
C ALA A 53 4.02 -19.60 -1.13
N LEU A 54 3.70 -18.42 -1.66
CA LEU A 54 4.64 -17.66 -2.47
C LEU A 54 5.74 -17.13 -1.56
N THR A 55 6.97 -17.37 -1.95
CA THR A 55 8.17 -16.86 -1.29
C THR A 55 8.97 -16.00 -2.25
N TRP A 56 9.50 -14.88 -1.78
CA TRP A 56 10.32 -14.01 -2.61
C TRP A 56 11.44 -13.41 -1.78
N ALA A 57 12.69 -13.75 -2.11
CA ALA A 57 13.83 -13.19 -1.42
C ALA A 57 14.02 -11.71 -1.78
N VAL A 58 14.28 -10.88 -0.77
CA VAL A 58 14.76 -9.51 -0.91
C VAL A 58 16.06 -9.35 -0.12
N LEU A 59 17.06 -8.71 -0.73
CA LEU A 59 18.39 -8.58 -0.16
C LEU A 59 18.60 -7.17 0.39
N ASP A 60 19.36 -7.06 1.48
CA ASP A 60 19.87 -5.78 1.97
C ASP A 60 21.16 -5.39 1.25
N GLN A 61 21.74 -4.24 1.63
CA GLN A 61 23.03 -3.76 1.12
C GLN A 61 24.23 -4.69 1.41
N ARG A 62 24.04 -5.75 2.21
CA ARG A 62 25.07 -6.75 2.56
C ARG A 62 24.74 -8.12 1.99
N ASP A 63 23.87 -8.18 0.99
CA ASP A 63 23.37 -9.41 0.35
C ASP A 63 22.72 -10.42 1.31
N ARG A 64 22.27 -9.97 2.48
CA ARG A 64 21.56 -10.85 3.42
C ARG A 64 20.11 -10.99 2.98
N PRO A 65 19.53 -12.19 3.02
CA PRO A 65 18.16 -12.38 2.59
C PRO A 65 17.16 -12.11 3.70
N LEU A 66 16.06 -11.46 3.32
CA LEU A 66 14.77 -11.47 4.01
C LEU A 66 13.75 -12.11 3.07
N THR A 67 12.87 -12.97 3.58
CA THR A 67 11.87 -13.66 2.74
C THR A 67 10.52 -12.95 2.83
N LEU A 68 10.04 -12.42 1.71
CA LEU A 68 8.62 -12.08 1.58
C LEU A 68 7.81 -13.36 1.51
N ARG A 69 6.72 -13.46 2.27
CA ARG A 69 5.88 -14.66 2.31
C ARG A 69 4.39 -14.31 2.28
N ILE A 70 3.66 -14.90 1.34
CA ILE A 70 2.20 -14.87 1.29
C ILE A 70 1.68 -16.31 1.16
N ARG A 71 0.75 -16.70 2.02
CA ARG A 71 0.13 -18.04 1.98
C ARG A 71 -1.01 -18.08 0.96
N PHE A 72 -1.18 -19.23 0.33
CA PHE A 72 -2.27 -19.52 -0.59
C PHE A 72 -3.57 -19.78 0.19
N THR A 73 -4.26 -18.70 0.55
CA THR A 73 -5.58 -18.75 1.17
C THR A 73 -6.57 -17.90 0.39
N SER A 74 -7.86 -18.12 0.60
CA SER A 74 -8.91 -17.33 -0.06
C SER A 74 -8.85 -15.83 0.28
N THR A 75 -8.30 -15.46 1.45
CA THR A 75 -8.14 -14.07 1.87
C THR A 75 -6.93 -13.38 1.22
N GLU A 76 -5.97 -14.15 0.73
CA GLU A 76 -4.69 -13.69 0.17
C GLU A 76 -4.66 -13.71 -1.36
N SER A 77 -5.71 -14.21 -2.03
CA SER A 77 -5.76 -14.37 -3.50
C SER A 77 -5.39 -13.07 -4.24
N ALA A 78 -5.97 -11.94 -3.84
CA ALA A 78 -5.68 -10.65 -4.47
C ALA A 78 -4.21 -10.23 -4.31
N ALA A 79 -3.62 -10.49 -3.15
CA ALA A 79 -2.23 -10.16 -2.87
C ALA A 79 -1.27 -11.06 -3.66
N LEU A 80 -1.59 -12.35 -3.78
CA LEU A 80 -0.86 -13.30 -4.61
C LEU A 80 -0.92 -12.92 -6.09
N GLU A 81 -2.10 -12.68 -6.63
CA GLU A 81 -2.29 -12.27 -8.04
C GLU A 81 -1.48 -11.00 -8.35
N THR A 82 -1.51 -10.02 -7.44
CA THR A 82 -0.74 -8.78 -7.59
C THR A 82 0.77 -9.06 -7.59
N LEU A 83 1.28 -9.85 -6.63
CA LEU A 83 2.73 -10.12 -6.54
C LEU A 83 3.25 -11.05 -7.65
N GLU A 84 2.44 -11.98 -8.15
CA GLU A 84 2.82 -12.88 -9.24
C GLU A 84 3.07 -12.11 -10.55
N GLN A 85 2.28 -11.07 -10.82
CA GLN A 85 2.38 -10.26 -12.03
C GLN A 85 3.37 -9.08 -11.89
N LEU A 86 3.85 -8.82 -10.68
CA LEU A 86 4.67 -7.67 -10.38
C LEU A 86 6.10 -7.84 -10.89
N ASP A 87 6.53 -6.91 -11.75
CA ASP A 87 7.94 -6.63 -11.99
C ASP A 87 8.37 -5.47 -11.07
N PRO A 88 9.27 -5.73 -10.09
CA PRO A 88 9.62 -4.73 -9.10
C PRO A 88 10.40 -3.54 -9.66
N ILE A 89 11.15 -3.74 -10.74
CA ILE A 89 11.95 -2.68 -11.39
C ILE A 89 11.01 -1.80 -12.20
N ALA A 90 10.16 -2.41 -13.04
CA ALA A 90 9.19 -1.67 -13.84
C ALA A 90 8.16 -0.92 -12.99
N ALA A 91 7.75 -1.49 -11.86
CA ALA A 91 6.84 -0.85 -10.91
C ALA A 91 7.50 0.23 -10.03
N GLY A 92 8.84 0.38 -10.09
CA GLY A 92 9.58 1.39 -9.32
C GLY A 92 9.39 1.25 -7.81
N ILE A 93 9.46 0.02 -7.28
CA ILE A 93 9.20 -0.22 -5.85
C ILE A 93 10.33 0.38 -5.00
N LEU A 94 9.97 1.34 -4.15
CA LEU A 94 10.86 2.05 -3.22
C LEU A 94 10.89 1.39 -1.83
N GLY A 95 9.83 0.65 -1.48
CA GLY A 95 9.71 0.01 -0.18
C GLY A 95 8.49 -0.88 -0.07
N ILE A 96 8.49 -1.71 0.96
CA ILE A 96 7.44 -2.69 1.25
C ILE A 96 6.99 -2.45 2.68
N VAL A 97 5.70 -2.30 2.88
CA VAL A 97 5.08 -2.28 4.21
C VAL A 97 4.57 -3.67 4.51
N GLY A 98 4.99 -4.24 5.63
CA GLY A 98 4.57 -5.59 6.01
C GLY A 98 4.70 -5.87 7.49
N ALA A 99 4.06 -6.97 7.91
CA ALA A 99 4.28 -7.53 9.23
C ALA A 99 5.58 -8.35 9.21
N ILE A 100 6.45 -8.11 10.18
CA ILE A 100 7.74 -8.79 10.29
C ILE A 100 7.65 -9.87 11.36
N SER A 101 8.23 -11.01 11.06
CA SER A 101 8.36 -12.14 11.97
C SER A 101 9.78 -12.68 11.92
N VAL A 102 10.32 -13.01 13.09
CA VAL A 102 11.60 -13.70 13.21
C VAL A 102 11.30 -15.12 13.66
N GLU A 103 11.59 -16.11 12.80
CA GLU A 103 11.40 -17.52 13.11
C GLU A 103 12.76 -18.21 13.05
N LYS A 104 13.23 -18.73 14.20
CA LYS A 104 14.58 -19.27 14.37
C LYS A 104 15.63 -18.23 13.96
N ASP A 105 16.29 -18.44 12.82
CA ASP A 105 17.33 -17.57 12.28
C ASP A 105 16.94 -16.93 10.94
N ALA A 106 15.66 -17.01 10.57
CA ALA A 106 15.14 -16.38 9.36
C ALA A 106 14.23 -15.19 9.70
N ILE A 107 14.25 -14.17 8.85
CA ILE A 107 13.35 -13.02 8.93
C ILE A 107 12.36 -13.12 7.78
N TYR A 108 11.08 -13.07 8.13
CA TYR A 108 9.97 -13.09 7.19
C TYR A 108 9.25 -11.75 7.21
N CYS A 109 8.88 -11.27 6.03
CA CYS A 109 7.95 -10.16 5.86
C CYS A 109 6.68 -10.69 5.21
N TYR A 110 5.54 -10.41 5.83
CA TYR A 110 4.22 -10.63 5.25
C TYR A 110 3.77 -9.29 4.66
N PRO A 111 3.97 -9.08 3.35
CA PRO A 111 3.76 -7.79 2.73
C PRO A 111 2.27 -7.45 2.69
N ILE A 112 1.97 -6.18 2.92
CA ILE A 112 0.61 -5.62 2.95
C ILE A 112 0.44 -4.61 1.83
N ALA A 113 1.46 -3.78 1.63
CA ALA A 113 1.46 -2.74 0.62
C ALA A 113 2.86 -2.50 0.09
N LEU A 114 2.92 -1.96 -1.12
CA LEU A 114 4.14 -1.56 -1.80
C LEU A 114 4.13 -0.05 -1.98
N CYS A 115 5.26 0.59 -1.67
CA CYS A 115 5.52 1.97 -1.97
C CYS A 115 6.20 2.02 -3.33
N CYS A 116 5.54 2.59 -4.32
CA CYS A 116 6.01 2.67 -5.70
C CYS A 116 6.32 4.13 -6.07
N GLN A 117 7.25 4.33 -6.97
CA GLN A 117 7.46 5.63 -7.59
C GLN A 117 6.33 5.89 -8.59
N ALA A 118 5.57 6.96 -8.37
CA ALA A 118 4.55 7.47 -9.27
C ALA A 118 5.16 8.32 -10.39
N HIS A 119 4.33 8.65 -11.38
CA HIS A 119 4.68 9.63 -12.40
C HIS A 119 4.98 10.99 -11.71
N ALA A 120 6.00 11.71 -12.19
CA ALA A 120 6.49 12.97 -11.62
C ALA A 120 7.15 12.89 -10.22
N GLY A 121 7.68 11.72 -9.82
CA GLY A 121 8.53 11.59 -8.62
C GLY A 121 7.77 11.56 -7.28
N GLN A 122 6.45 11.47 -7.32
CA GLN A 122 5.62 11.25 -6.14
C GLN A 122 5.65 9.77 -5.71
N THR A 123 5.25 9.46 -4.47
CA THR A 123 5.13 8.07 -4.01
C THR A 123 3.67 7.62 -4.11
N SER A 124 3.42 6.55 -4.86
CA SER A 124 2.14 5.84 -4.92
C SER A 124 2.15 4.64 -3.98
N ILE A 125 0.99 4.26 -3.44
CA ILE A 125 0.86 3.08 -2.58
C ILE A 125 -0.11 2.09 -3.19
N LEU A 126 0.44 0.91 -3.46
CA LEU A 126 -0.26 -0.25 -3.95
C LEU A 126 -0.57 -1.18 -2.78
N ASN A 127 -1.82 -1.21 -2.32
CA ASN A 127 -2.24 -2.16 -1.29
C ASN A 127 -2.52 -3.52 -1.92
N LEU A 128 -1.86 -4.57 -1.44
CA LEU A 128 -1.93 -5.89 -2.07
C LEU A 128 -3.31 -6.55 -1.97
N HIS A 129 -4.10 -6.23 -0.93
CA HIS A 129 -5.42 -6.84 -0.73
C HIS A 129 -6.58 -6.05 -1.34
N PHE A 130 -6.37 -4.76 -1.61
CA PHE A 130 -7.41 -3.87 -2.15
C PHE A 130 -7.14 -3.40 -3.57
N SER A 131 -5.97 -3.72 -4.12
CA SER A 131 -5.65 -3.45 -5.51
C SER A 131 -6.65 -4.18 -6.40
N GLN A 132 -7.61 -3.43 -6.91
CA GLN A 132 -8.30 -3.81 -8.13
C GLN A 132 -7.38 -3.42 -9.26
N GLN A 133 -6.32 -4.20 -9.51
CA GLN A 133 -5.84 -4.24 -10.88
C GLN A 133 -7.07 -4.66 -11.67
N THR A 134 -7.57 -3.75 -12.52
CA THR A 134 -8.59 -4.05 -13.50
C THR A 134 -8.13 -5.31 -14.18
N THR A 135 -8.79 -6.42 -13.83
CA THR A 135 -8.57 -7.70 -14.47
C THR A 135 -9.01 -7.51 -15.92
N ALA A 136 -8.09 -7.03 -16.75
CA ALA A 136 -8.08 -7.30 -18.18
C ALA A 136 -7.88 -8.80 -18.28
N ARG A 137 -9.00 -9.49 -18.13
CA ARG A 137 -9.18 -10.92 -18.29
C ARG A 137 -8.90 -11.27 -19.74
N ALA A 138 -7.63 -11.31 -20.14
CA ALA A 138 -7.22 -12.12 -21.26
C ALA A 138 -7.16 -13.56 -20.75
N LYS A 139 -8.32 -14.22 -20.70
CA LYS A 139 -8.34 -15.66 -20.94
C LYS A 139 -7.72 -15.86 -22.32
N ALA A 140 -6.45 -16.21 -22.37
CA ALA A 140 -5.77 -16.63 -23.58
C ALA A 140 -5.30 -18.08 -23.43
N THR A 141 -6.26 -18.99 -23.28
CA THR A 141 -6.16 -20.29 -23.95
C THR A 141 -6.18 -20.03 -25.46
N THR A 142 -5.02 -20.24 -26.07
CA THR A 142 -4.70 -20.72 -27.41
C THR A 142 -5.78 -20.68 -28.52
N HIS A 143 -5.34 -20.15 -29.66
CA HIS A 143 -5.77 -20.33 -31.07
C HIS A 143 -6.68 -19.28 -31.74
N ALA A 144 -6.05 -18.66 -32.76
CA ALA A 144 -6.56 -18.37 -34.10
C ALA A 144 -7.43 -17.12 -34.35
N ASN A 145 -6.75 -16.17 -35.01
CA ASN A 145 -7.18 -15.40 -36.18
C ASN A 145 -8.28 -14.31 -36.08
N GLN A 146 -7.80 -13.14 -36.53
CA GLN A 146 -8.42 -12.17 -37.43
C GLN A 146 -9.47 -11.20 -36.86
N ALA A 147 -8.97 -9.97 -36.71
CA ALA A 147 -9.47 -8.76 -37.36
C ALA A 147 -11.00 -8.58 -37.43
N THR A 148 -11.48 -7.53 -36.77
CA THR A 148 -12.40 -6.56 -37.37
C THR A 148 -12.31 -5.25 -36.57
N GLU A 149 -12.02 -4.18 -37.29
CA GLU A 149 -12.13 -2.78 -36.87
C GLU A 149 -13.56 -2.46 -36.40
N LEU A 150 -13.72 -1.52 -35.48
CA LEU A 150 -14.58 -0.34 -35.71
C LEU A 150 -14.52 0.61 -34.51
N ALA A 151 -14.32 1.88 -34.88
CA ALA A 151 -14.29 3.04 -34.02
C ALA A 151 -15.64 3.31 -33.34
N ALA A 152 -15.58 3.87 -32.14
CA ALA A 152 -16.64 4.72 -31.59
C ALA A 152 -15.99 5.77 -30.68
N ASP A 153 -15.66 6.89 -31.34
CA ASP A 153 -15.82 8.27 -30.88
C ASP A 153 -16.49 8.44 -29.51
N PHE A 154 -15.71 8.87 -28.53
CA PHE A 154 -16.20 9.57 -27.34
C PHE A 154 -15.22 10.70 -27.03
N THR A 155 -15.54 11.86 -27.58
CA THR A 155 -15.10 13.18 -27.12
C THR A 155 -15.51 13.33 -25.65
N ASP A 156 -14.55 13.43 -24.74
CA ASP A 156 -14.79 13.99 -23.42
C ASP A 156 -13.79 15.12 -23.19
N GLU A 157 -14.35 16.27 -22.83
CA GLU A 157 -13.67 17.54 -22.72
C GLU A 157 -12.60 17.48 -21.63
N SER A 158 -11.33 17.49 -22.05
CA SER A 158 -10.20 17.72 -21.17
C SER A 158 -10.27 19.16 -20.66
N ALA A 159 -10.73 19.33 -19.42
CA ALA A 159 -10.59 20.57 -18.68
C ALA A 159 -9.10 20.87 -18.49
N GLU A 160 -8.59 21.88 -19.20
CA GLU A 160 -7.30 22.50 -18.97
C GLU A 160 -7.27 23.08 -17.54
N VAL A 161 -6.58 22.41 -16.63
CA VAL A 161 -6.25 22.96 -15.32
C VAL A 161 -4.81 23.42 -15.37
N ASN A 162 -4.66 24.75 -15.33
CA ASN A 162 -3.39 25.46 -15.26
C ASN A 162 -2.38 24.76 -14.35
N SER A 163 -1.28 24.35 -14.96
CA SER A 163 -0.04 23.98 -14.30
C SER A 163 0.68 25.25 -13.84
N ASP A 164 0.61 25.56 -12.55
CA ASP A 164 1.58 26.44 -11.92
C ASP A 164 1.90 25.96 -10.48
N ASP A 165 3.20 25.96 -10.21
CA ASP A 165 3.97 25.73 -8.96
C ASP A 165 4.39 24.29 -8.52
N PRO A 166 5.71 23.97 -8.52
CA PRO A 166 6.26 22.65 -8.24
C PRO A 166 6.72 22.41 -6.77
N LEU A 167 6.14 23.08 -5.79
CA LEU A 167 6.48 22.89 -4.36
C LEU A 167 5.26 23.00 -3.44
N VAL A 168 4.19 22.23 -3.72
CA VAL A 168 3.08 22.13 -2.78
C VAL A 168 3.42 21.11 -1.71
N SER A 169 3.75 21.63 -0.53
CA SER A 169 3.81 20.92 0.75
C SER A 169 2.79 19.80 0.82
N THR A 170 3.27 18.58 0.97
CA THR A 170 2.54 17.30 1.08
C THR A 170 1.69 17.17 2.36
N ASN A 171 1.12 18.26 2.84
CA ASN A 171 0.08 18.23 3.89
C ASN A 171 -1.27 17.95 3.24
N LEU A 172 -1.40 16.74 2.71
CA LEU A 172 -2.71 16.20 2.40
C LEU A 172 -3.49 16.13 3.72
N PRO A 173 -4.72 16.66 3.81
CA PRO A 173 -5.48 16.62 5.04
C PRO A 173 -6.08 15.22 5.23
N LEU A 174 -5.24 14.18 5.26
CA LEU A 174 -5.59 12.81 5.61
C LEU A 174 -6.30 12.78 6.97
N GLU A 175 -5.90 13.65 7.90
CA GLU A 175 -6.59 13.79 9.19
C GLU A 175 -8.02 14.28 9.04
N ARG A 176 -8.29 15.22 8.13
CA ARG A 176 -9.65 15.69 7.83
C ARG A 176 -10.46 14.58 7.16
N LEU A 177 -9.88 13.87 6.20
CA LEU A 177 -10.54 12.73 5.56
C LEU A 177 -10.85 11.62 6.59
N MET A 178 -9.93 11.33 7.50
CA MET A 178 -10.16 10.36 8.58
C MET A 178 -11.29 10.81 9.52
N ALA A 179 -11.35 12.11 9.86
CA ALA A 179 -12.44 12.67 10.65
C ALA A 179 -13.78 12.60 9.90
N ASP A 180 -13.80 12.88 8.60
CA ASP A 180 -14.99 12.80 7.77
C ASP A 180 -15.50 11.34 7.64
N ILE A 181 -14.59 10.38 7.43
CA ILE A 181 -14.91 8.94 7.42
C ILE A 181 -15.42 8.48 8.79
N GLN A 182 -14.84 8.98 9.88
CA GLN A 182 -15.27 8.66 11.23
C GLN A 182 -16.68 9.19 11.50
N LEU A 183 -16.95 10.44 11.14
CA LEU A 183 -18.27 11.05 11.29
C LEU A 183 -19.34 10.29 10.48
N ILE A 184 -18.99 9.84 9.28
CA ILE A 184 -19.85 8.98 8.45
C ILE A 184 -20.13 7.65 9.16
N ALA A 185 -19.11 7.01 9.74
CA ALA A 185 -19.27 5.76 10.48
C ALA A 185 -20.12 5.93 11.76
N GLU A 186 -19.94 7.03 12.49
CA GLU A 186 -20.68 7.35 13.73
C GLU A 186 -22.17 7.63 13.47
N ARG A 187 -22.53 8.13 12.29
CA ARG A 187 -23.92 8.42 11.90
C ARG A 187 -24.69 7.18 11.45
N GLY A 188 -24.00 6.09 11.10
CA GLY A 188 -24.60 4.86 10.61
C GLY A 188 -25.34 5.02 9.27
N ASP A 189 -26.08 3.98 8.88
CA ASP A 189 -26.79 3.88 7.59
C ASP A 189 -28.06 4.76 7.51
N TYR A 190 -28.32 5.58 8.55
CA TYR A 190 -29.47 6.47 8.62
C TYR A 190 -29.23 7.69 7.73
N ALA A 191 -29.52 7.52 6.44
CA ALA A 191 -29.59 8.55 5.42
C ALA A 191 -28.35 9.47 5.44
N LEU A 192 -27.22 8.88 5.05
CA LEU A 192 -26.01 9.61 4.73
C LEU A 192 -26.32 10.81 3.84
N ASP A 193 -26.03 11.99 4.37
CA ASP A 193 -26.19 13.25 3.67
C ASP A 193 -25.37 13.19 2.37
N ARG A 194 -26.06 13.25 1.22
CA ARG A 194 -25.45 13.28 -0.12
C ARG A 194 -24.37 14.37 -0.21
N THR A 195 -24.46 15.40 0.63
CA THR A 195 -23.48 16.47 0.76
C THR A 195 -22.12 15.97 1.26
N SER A 196 -22.07 15.07 2.25
CA SER A 196 -20.81 14.48 2.76
C SER A 196 -20.12 13.63 1.70
N PHE A 197 -20.87 12.84 0.93
CA PHE A 197 -20.30 12.07 -0.19
C PHE A 197 -19.87 12.94 -1.37
N LYS A 198 -20.51 14.08 -1.59
CA LYS A 198 -20.09 15.06 -2.60
C LYS A 198 -18.71 15.64 -2.27
N VAL A 199 -18.47 15.97 -1.00
CA VAL A 199 -17.15 16.45 -0.54
C VAL A 199 -16.08 15.38 -0.75
N LEU A 200 -16.37 14.13 -0.39
CA LEU A 200 -15.43 13.01 -0.60
C LEU A 200 -15.14 12.78 -2.09
N THR A 201 -16.17 12.83 -2.94
CA THR A 201 -16.03 12.65 -4.39
C THR A 201 -15.14 13.74 -5.01
N GLN A 202 -15.27 14.99 -4.55
CA GLN A 202 -14.43 16.10 -5.01
C GLN A 202 -12.94 15.92 -4.68
N GLN A 203 -12.61 15.10 -3.68
CA GLN A 203 -11.23 14.81 -3.31
C GLN A 203 -10.62 13.62 -4.06
N VAL A 204 -11.43 12.78 -4.72
CA VAL A 204 -10.97 11.59 -5.46
C VAL A 204 -9.91 11.95 -6.49
N SER A 205 -10.18 12.93 -7.37
CA SER A 205 -9.22 13.35 -8.41
C SER A 205 -7.92 13.88 -7.83
N ARG A 206 -7.98 14.54 -6.65
CA ARG A 206 -6.77 14.99 -5.94
C ARG A 206 -5.93 13.82 -5.44
N PHE A 207 -6.57 12.77 -4.91
CA PHE A 207 -5.88 11.57 -4.46
C PHE A 207 -5.26 10.80 -5.63
N GLU A 208 -5.94 10.71 -6.78
CA GLU A 208 -5.40 10.08 -7.99
C GLU A 208 -4.17 10.82 -8.51
N ASN A 209 -4.25 12.15 -8.60
CA ASN A 209 -3.14 12.99 -9.05
C ASN A 209 -1.90 12.90 -8.15
N ILE A 210 -2.07 12.50 -6.89
CA ILE A 210 -1.00 12.36 -5.90
C ILE A 210 -0.49 10.91 -5.81
N GLY A 211 -1.04 10.01 -6.63
CA GLY A 211 -0.66 8.59 -6.65
C GLY A 211 -1.36 7.74 -5.58
N MET A 212 -2.34 8.28 -4.83
CA MET A 212 -3.15 7.54 -3.86
C MET A 212 -4.32 6.79 -4.53
N THR A 213 -4.03 6.10 -5.63
CA THR A 213 -5.02 5.49 -6.53
C THR A 213 -5.89 4.45 -5.82
N THR A 214 -5.31 3.64 -4.92
CA THR A 214 -6.08 2.65 -4.15
C THR A 214 -7.10 3.32 -3.22
N LEU A 215 -6.72 4.43 -2.57
CA LEU A 215 -7.63 5.18 -1.70
C LEU A 215 -8.74 5.85 -2.51
N ALA A 216 -8.37 6.47 -3.64
CA ALA A 216 -9.33 7.05 -4.57
C ALA A 216 -10.37 6.04 -5.06
N SER A 217 -9.95 4.83 -5.41
CA SER A 217 -10.84 3.72 -5.81
C SER A 217 -11.80 3.32 -4.69
N VAL A 218 -11.30 3.16 -3.45
CA VAL A 218 -12.16 2.82 -2.30
C VAL A 218 -13.16 3.94 -2.01
N ILE A 219 -12.77 5.21 -2.07
CA ILE A 219 -13.68 6.35 -1.86
C ILE A 219 -14.73 6.41 -2.98
N ARG A 220 -14.36 6.15 -4.23
CA ARG A 220 -15.31 6.08 -5.35
C ARG A 220 -16.32 4.95 -5.16
N ASN A 221 -15.86 3.77 -4.76
CA ASN A 221 -16.75 2.64 -4.47
C ASN A 221 -17.68 2.94 -3.29
N LEU A 222 -17.19 3.67 -2.29
CA LEU A 222 -18.00 4.12 -1.16
C LEU A 222 -19.12 5.07 -1.60
N THR A 223 -18.84 6.01 -2.51
CA THR A 223 -19.83 7.01 -2.96
C THR A 223 -20.83 6.45 -3.97
N GLN A 224 -20.49 5.37 -4.66
CA GLN A 224 -21.33 4.73 -5.68
C GLN A 224 -22.15 3.53 -5.17
N ALA A 225 -21.75 2.91 -4.05
CA ALA A 225 -22.40 1.71 -3.53
C ALA A 225 -23.79 2.01 -2.90
N SER A 226 -24.82 1.33 -3.39
CA SER A 226 -26.20 1.37 -2.91
C SER A 226 -26.53 0.27 -1.88
N GLY A 227 -25.56 -0.13 -1.06
CA GLY A 227 -25.70 -1.22 -0.08
C GLY A 227 -24.83 -1.02 1.16
N ASN A 228 -24.49 -2.09 1.88
CA ASN A 228 -23.72 -2.02 3.12
C ASN A 228 -22.33 -1.36 2.90
N GLN A 229 -22.20 -0.09 3.29
CA GLN A 229 -21.02 0.74 3.11
C GLN A 229 -19.95 0.54 4.21
N SER A 230 -20.26 -0.20 5.28
CA SER A 230 -19.35 -0.38 6.43
C SER A 230 -17.98 -0.95 6.04
N ALA A 231 -17.97 -1.92 5.12
CA ALA A 231 -16.73 -2.52 4.63
C ALA A 231 -15.86 -1.50 3.86
N GLN A 232 -16.47 -0.62 3.06
CA GLN A 232 -15.74 0.41 2.31
C GLN A 232 -15.24 1.53 3.22
N LEU A 233 -16.01 1.90 4.25
CA LEU A 233 -15.57 2.85 5.28
C LEU A 233 -14.36 2.32 6.04
N LEU A 234 -14.39 1.05 6.44
CA LEU A 234 -13.27 0.43 7.14
C LEU A 234 -12.02 0.38 6.25
N LYS A 235 -12.17 0.00 4.97
CA LYS A 235 -11.07 0.01 3.99
C LYS A 235 -10.49 1.41 3.81
N ALA A 236 -11.33 2.43 3.67
CA ALA A 236 -10.89 3.82 3.50
C ALA A 236 -10.11 4.29 4.73
N ARG A 237 -10.64 4.06 5.95
CA ARG A 237 -9.96 4.41 7.20
C ARG A 237 -8.61 3.70 7.34
N TYR A 238 -8.56 2.41 7.03
CA TYR A 238 -7.34 1.63 7.07
C TYR A 238 -6.28 2.18 6.10
N LEU A 239 -6.68 2.47 4.86
CA LEU A 239 -5.77 3.08 3.88
C LEU A 239 -5.24 4.41 4.38
N CYS A 240 -6.08 5.31 4.92
CA CYS A 240 -5.60 6.57 5.48
C CYS A 240 -4.54 6.37 6.58
N HIS A 241 -4.72 5.39 7.47
CA HIS A 241 -3.71 5.03 8.47
C HIS A 241 -2.41 4.55 7.84
N LEU A 242 -2.49 3.71 6.81
CA LEU A 242 -1.33 3.18 6.08
C LEU A 242 -0.55 4.32 5.38
N TYR A 243 -1.25 5.20 4.65
CA TYR A 243 -0.65 6.38 4.01
C TYR A 243 0.07 7.27 5.04
N ARG A 244 -0.54 7.52 6.20
CA ARG A 244 0.07 8.29 7.29
C ARG A 244 1.34 7.62 7.83
N GLN A 245 1.29 6.31 8.09
CA GLN A 245 2.45 5.58 8.59
C GLN A 245 3.61 5.62 7.60
N ILE A 246 3.31 5.56 6.30
CA ILE A 246 4.31 5.65 5.24
C ILE A 246 4.89 7.06 5.16
N GLN A 247 4.06 8.11 5.15
CA GLN A 247 4.55 9.50 5.13
C GLN A 247 5.52 9.79 6.27
N VAL A 248 5.22 9.34 7.49
CA VAL A 248 6.11 9.54 8.65
C VAL A 248 7.46 8.84 8.47
N ASN A 249 7.51 7.72 7.73
CA ASN A 249 8.68 6.85 7.66
C ASN A 249 9.49 6.97 6.34
N LEU A 250 8.89 7.47 5.26
CA LEU A 250 9.51 7.60 3.93
C LEU A 250 9.82 9.05 3.53
N ASP A 251 9.42 10.07 4.31
CA ASP A 251 9.72 11.47 3.98
C ASP A 251 11.22 11.77 4.06
N PRO A 252 11.88 12.17 2.95
CA PRO A 252 13.31 12.51 2.92
C PRO A 252 13.71 13.64 3.90
N GLN A 253 12.77 14.48 4.35
CA GLN A 253 13.08 15.57 5.30
C GLN A 253 13.45 15.08 6.70
N TYR A 254 13.12 13.83 7.08
CA TYR A 254 13.53 13.24 8.35
C TYR A 254 14.92 12.58 8.32
N TYR A 255 15.54 12.47 7.14
CA TYR A 255 16.84 11.81 6.95
C TYR A 255 18.05 12.77 6.92
N SER A 256 17.84 14.09 7.09
CA SER A 256 18.91 15.10 7.09
C SER A 256 19.50 15.42 8.47
N HIS A 257 19.09 14.74 9.53
CA HIS A 257 19.75 14.87 10.84
C HIS A 257 20.12 13.50 11.42
N PRO A 258 21.38 13.03 11.26
CA PRO A 258 21.91 12.10 12.23
C PRO A 258 21.89 12.83 13.58
N LYS A 259 21.03 12.38 14.50
CA LYS A 259 21.20 12.73 15.91
C LYS A 259 22.51 12.11 16.35
N SER A 260 23.58 12.91 16.28
CA SER A 260 24.80 12.76 17.02
C SER A 260 24.47 12.82 18.51
N CYS A 261 24.02 11.71 19.08
CA CYS A 261 24.08 11.48 20.51
C CYS A 261 25.47 10.90 20.82
N LEU A 262 26.47 11.77 20.83
CA LEU A 262 27.66 11.59 21.65
C LEU A 262 27.32 12.16 23.03
N GLY A 263 27.22 11.26 24.00
CA GLY A 263 27.33 11.53 25.43
C GLY A 263 28.27 10.49 26.00
#